data_AF-A0A1D1V3F1-F1
#
_entry.id   AF-A0A1D1V3F1-F1
#
_cell.length_a   1.000
_cell.length_b   1.000
_cell.length_c   1.000
_cell.angle_alpha   90.00
_cell.angle_beta   90.00
_cell.angle_gamma   90.00
#
_symmetry.space_group_name_H-M   'P 1'
#
loop_
_entity.id
_entity.type
_entity.pdbx_description
1 polymer ?
#
loop_
_entity_poly.entity_id
_entity_poly.type
_entity_poly.pdbx_seq_one_letter_code
_entity_poly.pdbx_strand_id
1 'polypeptide(L)'
;MTLPFVAGQAYLDQITQEDFRKPHFLVRENNVPYVVNGNVGVGGRLLAGKQKPPANSFQNTDRVAAPSQWPHIPHATLQFGSYVYEDFVNGRIDEKVPVRIYQVFFYLEDNTVEITESQAGNTEYVPPKHLSRQRVPRANDPDTFLSVYDFTVGKPVIIYGRQHMIYSCDLYTRNTLTKMGFVVAPAQEPPYSQIMAASKLSKMDEKLKRHFNTDGHFARFLQYDGQVLRFNAVWNDKKSMFGDEHTLLVRFYLSDGTLEILRKEPQLNGRDMWRPFIKRARIPKVRKAETSFVMSAKG
;
A
#
# COMPACT_ATOMS: atom_id res chain seq x y z
N MET A 1 36.43 -33.85 28.95
CA MET A 1 35.94 -34.85 29.91
C MET A 1 35.16 -34.13 31.00
N THR A 2 33.87 -34.38 31.14
CA THR A 2 33.04 -33.79 32.21
C THR A 2 33.09 -34.71 33.42
N LEU A 3 33.70 -34.25 34.51
CA LEU A 3 33.77 -35.01 35.77
C LEU A 3 32.38 -35.05 36.43
N PRO A 4 31.98 -36.18 37.04
CA PRO A 4 30.73 -36.27 37.80
C PRO A 4 30.81 -35.40 39.06
N PHE A 5 29.73 -34.69 39.38
CA PHE A 5 29.67 -33.81 40.55
C PHE A 5 29.44 -34.64 41.83
N VAL A 6 30.53 -35.19 42.38
CA VAL A 6 30.53 -35.95 43.65
C VAL A 6 31.00 -35.03 44.78
N ALA A 7 30.49 -35.25 46.00
CA ALA A 7 30.65 -34.39 47.18
C ALA A 7 32.09 -34.06 47.65
N GLY A 8 33.13 -34.53 46.94
CA GLY A 8 34.55 -34.20 47.20
C GLY A 8 35.28 -33.48 46.07
N GLN A 9 34.60 -33.19 44.94
CA GLN A 9 35.21 -32.59 43.74
C GLN A 9 34.79 -31.14 43.48
N ALA A 10 33.98 -30.55 44.36
CA ALA A 10 33.59 -29.14 44.24
C ALA A 10 34.77 -28.25 44.69
N TYR A 11 35.43 -27.61 43.72
CA TYR A 11 36.38 -26.53 44.00
C TYR A 11 35.67 -25.41 44.78
N LEU A 12 36.22 -25.04 45.93
CA LEU A 12 35.66 -24.06 46.86
C LEU A 12 35.93 -22.62 46.39
N ASP A 13 35.45 -22.29 45.18
CA ASP A 13 35.48 -20.94 44.59
C ASP A 13 34.69 -19.89 45.40
N GLN A 14 34.04 -20.30 46.49
CA GLN A 14 33.20 -19.46 47.35
C GLN A 14 34.00 -18.64 48.37
N ILE A 15 35.29 -18.93 48.57
CA ILE A 15 36.10 -18.25 49.60
C ILE A 15 36.42 -16.79 49.22
N THR A 16 36.41 -16.44 47.94
CA THR A 16 36.72 -15.08 47.45
C THR A 16 35.47 -14.25 47.09
N GLN A 17 34.27 -14.72 47.39
CA GLN A 17 33.04 -13.99 47.09
C GLN A 17 32.80 -12.91 48.15
N GLU A 18 32.80 -11.64 47.76
CA GLU A 18 32.54 -10.52 48.68
C GLU A 18 31.08 -10.04 48.61
N ASP A 19 30.43 -10.19 47.44
CA ASP A 19 29.06 -9.76 47.22
C ASP A 19 28.08 -10.94 47.31
N PHE A 20 27.20 -10.89 48.32
CA PHE A 20 26.17 -11.90 48.57
C PHE A 20 24.75 -11.38 48.34
N ARG A 21 24.60 -10.28 47.58
CA ARG A 21 23.28 -9.73 47.26
C ARG A 21 22.41 -10.77 46.55
N LYS A 22 21.21 -10.96 47.06
CA LYS A 22 20.22 -11.89 46.50
C LYS A 22 19.61 -11.28 45.24
N PRO A 23 19.49 -12.05 44.14
CA PRO A 23 18.77 -11.58 42.99
C PRO A 23 17.25 -11.65 43.22
N HIS A 24 16.53 -10.65 42.72
CA HIS A 24 15.07 -10.60 42.81
C HIS A 24 14.43 -11.33 41.62
N PHE A 25 14.33 -12.67 41.71
CA PHE A 25 13.62 -13.48 40.70
C PHE A 25 12.16 -13.71 40.99
N LEU A 26 11.79 -13.68 42.26
CA LEU A 26 10.42 -13.90 42.71
C LEU A 26 9.81 -12.53 43.00
N VAL A 27 8.92 -12.10 42.12
CA VAL A 27 8.24 -10.81 42.21
C VAL A 27 6.73 -11.06 42.31
N ARG A 28 6.03 -10.21 43.06
CA ARG A 28 4.58 -10.25 43.20
C ARG A 28 4.03 -8.91 42.73
N GLU A 29 3.35 -8.88 41.59
CA GLU A 29 2.58 -7.71 41.13
C GLU A 29 1.10 -8.06 41.13
N ASN A 30 0.26 -7.11 41.57
CA ASN A 30 -1.19 -7.26 41.61
C ASN A 30 -1.65 -8.57 42.28
N ASN A 31 -0.95 -8.94 43.37
CA ASN A 31 -1.18 -10.15 44.16
C ASN A 31 -0.85 -11.49 43.47
N VAL A 32 -0.35 -11.48 42.24
CA VAL A 32 0.06 -12.67 41.46
C VAL A 32 1.58 -12.83 41.54
N PRO A 33 2.10 -13.99 42.00
CA PRO A 33 3.53 -14.26 41.98
C PRO A 33 3.97 -14.67 40.57
N TYR A 34 5.08 -14.10 40.09
CA TYR A 34 5.72 -14.52 38.84
C TYR A 34 7.25 -14.60 39.00
N VAL A 35 7.87 -15.45 38.17
CA VAL A 35 9.32 -15.67 38.15
C VAL A 35 9.93 -14.89 37.00
N VAL A 36 10.79 -13.92 37.29
CA VAL A 36 11.58 -13.21 36.29
C VAL A 36 12.79 -14.07 35.92
N ASN A 37 12.89 -14.45 34.63
CA ASN A 37 14.05 -15.19 34.12
C ASN A 37 15.31 -14.31 34.22
N GLY A 38 16.14 -14.55 35.23
CA GLY A 38 17.44 -13.91 35.37
C GLY A 38 18.59 -14.79 34.94
N ASN A 39 19.61 -14.15 34.37
CA ASN A 39 20.85 -14.82 33.95
C ASN A 39 21.95 -14.82 35.02
N VAL A 40 21.71 -14.11 36.14
CA VAL A 40 22.67 -13.92 37.24
C VAL A 40 22.26 -14.73 38.47
N GLY A 41 23.18 -15.00 39.37
CA GLY A 41 22.99 -15.66 40.65
C GLY A 41 23.33 -14.70 41.79
N VAL A 42 23.55 -15.26 42.98
CA VAL A 42 23.96 -14.48 44.16
C VAL A 42 25.25 -13.71 43.88
N GLY A 43 25.28 -12.42 44.21
CA GLY A 43 26.42 -11.54 43.93
C GLY A 43 26.59 -11.16 42.45
N GLY A 44 25.58 -11.38 41.61
CA GLY A 44 25.64 -11.02 40.18
C GLY A 44 26.42 -12.00 39.30
N ARG A 45 26.91 -13.13 39.83
CA ARG A 45 27.63 -14.16 39.08
C ARG A 45 26.72 -14.85 38.07
N LEU A 46 27.12 -15.02 36.82
CA LEU A 46 26.29 -15.72 35.81
C LEU A 46 26.04 -17.18 36.20
N LEU A 47 24.81 -17.65 35.98
CA LEU A 47 24.46 -19.06 36.18
C LEU A 47 25.12 -19.93 35.10
N ALA A 48 25.52 -21.16 35.47
CA ALA A 48 26.18 -22.09 34.56
C ALA A 48 25.35 -22.32 33.28
N GLY A 49 25.97 -22.11 32.11
CA GLY A 49 25.32 -22.24 30.81
C GLY A 49 24.58 -20.99 30.29
N LYS A 50 24.63 -19.86 31.00
CA LYS A 50 24.06 -18.58 30.54
C LYS A 50 25.16 -17.62 30.04
N GLN A 51 24.96 -17.02 28.87
CA GLN A 51 25.88 -16.03 28.31
C GLN A 51 25.56 -14.62 28.83
N LYS A 52 26.59 -13.77 28.97
CA LYS A 52 26.42 -12.35 29.26
C LYS A 52 25.66 -11.70 28.09
N PRO A 53 24.60 -10.93 28.32
CA PRO A 53 23.99 -10.16 27.24
C PRO A 53 25.05 -9.24 26.61
N PRO A 54 25.01 -9.01 25.28
CA PRO A 54 25.96 -8.14 24.60
C PRO A 54 25.94 -6.74 25.22
N ALA A 55 27.10 -6.08 25.30
CA ALA A 55 27.30 -4.81 25.99
C ALA A 55 26.42 -3.63 25.50
N ASN A 56 25.66 -3.82 24.42
CA ASN A 56 24.77 -2.84 23.83
C ASN A 56 23.29 -3.06 24.15
N SER A 57 22.94 -3.92 25.12
CA SER A 57 21.56 -3.95 25.62
C SER A 57 21.32 -2.70 26.47
N PHE A 58 20.69 -1.69 25.89
CA PHE A 58 20.15 -0.54 26.61
C PHE A 58 19.39 -1.05 27.84
N GLN A 59 19.85 -0.69 29.03
CA GLN A 59 19.03 -0.82 30.22
C GLN A 59 17.94 0.22 30.09
N ASN A 60 16.75 -0.23 29.70
CA ASN A 60 15.56 0.59 29.64
C ASN A 60 15.21 0.99 31.09
N THR A 61 15.75 2.12 31.56
CA THR A 61 15.52 2.64 32.92
C THR A 61 14.17 3.32 33.05
N ASP A 62 13.45 3.50 31.95
CA ASP A 62 12.09 4.02 31.98
C ASP A 62 11.13 2.86 32.18
N ARG A 63 10.56 2.80 33.38
CA ARG A 63 9.45 1.91 33.78
C ARG A 63 8.15 2.26 33.05
N VAL A 64 8.20 2.42 31.73
CA VAL A 64 7.01 2.25 30.91
C VAL A 64 6.82 0.75 30.83
N ALA A 65 5.74 0.24 31.43
CA ALA A 65 5.34 -1.15 31.26
C ALA A 65 5.45 -1.46 29.76
N ALA A 66 6.39 -2.34 29.38
CA ALA A 66 6.46 -2.81 28.02
C ALA A 66 5.06 -3.34 27.71
N PRO A 67 4.32 -2.72 26.76
CA PRO A 67 2.99 -3.21 26.44
C PRO A 67 3.15 -4.70 26.14
N SER A 68 2.23 -5.50 26.67
CA SER A 68 2.20 -6.95 26.45
C SER A 68 2.59 -7.23 25.01
N GLN A 69 3.60 -8.07 24.82
CA GLN A 69 4.20 -8.47 23.56
C GLN A 69 3.29 -8.19 22.35
N TRP A 70 3.76 -7.24 21.51
CA TRP A 70 3.15 -6.63 20.32
C TRP A 70 2.62 -5.21 20.54
N PRO A 71 3.47 -4.19 20.35
CA PRO A 71 2.99 -2.98 19.70
C PRO A 71 2.53 -3.44 18.30
N HIS A 72 1.23 -3.67 18.14
CA HIS A 72 0.63 -3.74 16.81
C HIS A 72 1.07 -2.47 16.09
N ILE A 73 1.98 -2.58 15.13
CA ILE A 73 2.10 -1.60 14.07
C ILE A 73 1.02 -2.03 13.08
N PRO A 74 -0.20 -1.45 13.13
CA PRO A 74 -1.30 -1.96 12.32
C PRO A 74 -0.93 -1.84 10.83
N HIS A 75 -1.00 -2.95 10.10
CA HIS A 75 -1.01 -3.03 8.63
C HIS A 75 0.17 -2.37 7.91
N ALA A 76 1.32 -2.23 8.57
CA ALA A 76 2.51 -1.68 7.93
C ALA A 76 3.10 -2.69 6.93
N THR A 77 3.04 -2.33 5.65
CA THR A 77 3.56 -3.14 4.54
C THR A 77 4.72 -2.41 3.89
N LEU A 78 5.87 -3.08 3.80
CA LEU A 78 7.03 -2.58 3.09
C LEU A 78 6.99 -3.09 1.64
N GLN A 79 7.26 -2.21 0.70
CA GLN A 79 7.20 -2.49 -0.73
C GLN A 79 8.55 -2.24 -1.38
N PHE A 80 9.02 -3.26 -2.11
CA PHE A 80 10.28 -3.26 -2.83
C PHE A 80 10.07 -3.59 -4.30
N GLY A 81 10.78 -2.88 -5.17
CA GLY A 81 10.94 -3.24 -6.57
C GLY A 81 12.11 -4.20 -6.73
N SER A 82 11.88 -5.34 -7.37
CA SER A 82 12.92 -6.33 -7.67
C SER A 82 12.88 -6.79 -9.11
N TYR A 83 13.99 -7.34 -9.60
CA TYR A 83 14.03 -8.00 -10.91
C TYR A 83 14.79 -9.32 -10.84
N VAL A 84 14.47 -10.23 -11.76
CA VAL A 84 15.13 -11.54 -11.90
C VAL A 84 15.56 -11.70 -13.35
N TYR A 85 16.77 -12.19 -13.56
CA TYR A 85 17.24 -12.66 -14.87
C TYR A 85 16.68 -14.06 -15.10
N GLU A 86 15.96 -14.28 -16.21
CA GLU A 86 15.53 -15.63 -16.58
C GLU A 86 16.61 -16.32 -17.42
N ASP A 87 16.94 -17.55 -17.04
CA ASP A 87 17.76 -18.41 -17.86
C ASP A 87 16.98 -18.84 -19.11
N PHE A 88 17.61 -18.71 -20.27
CA PHE A 88 17.01 -19.10 -21.54
C PHE A 88 16.78 -20.61 -21.58
N VAL A 89 15.52 -21.03 -21.58
CA VAL A 89 15.15 -22.45 -21.70
C VAL A 89 15.45 -23.02 -23.10
N ASN A 90 15.62 -22.18 -24.13
CA ASN A 90 15.60 -22.61 -25.54
C ASN A 90 16.85 -22.29 -26.38
N GLY A 91 18.02 -22.01 -25.78
CA GLY A 91 19.30 -21.96 -26.52
C GLY A 91 19.44 -20.91 -27.63
N ARG A 92 18.46 -20.01 -27.82
CA ARG A 92 18.58 -18.84 -28.70
C ARG A 92 19.35 -17.76 -27.95
N ILE A 93 20.57 -17.53 -28.39
CA ILE A 93 21.45 -16.45 -27.94
C ILE A 93 20.97 -15.17 -28.64
N ASP A 94 19.87 -14.60 -28.18
CA ASP A 94 19.63 -13.18 -28.41
C ASP A 94 20.36 -12.43 -27.28
N GLU A 95 21.22 -11.47 -27.62
CA GLU A 95 22.15 -10.76 -26.70
C GLU A 95 21.48 -10.07 -25.49
N LYS A 96 20.14 -10.05 -25.42
CA LYS A 96 19.37 -9.39 -24.37
C LYS A 96 18.77 -10.43 -23.44
N VAL A 97 19.39 -10.60 -22.26
CA VAL A 97 18.85 -11.44 -21.19
C VAL A 97 17.43 -10.97 -20.83
N PRO A 98 16.40 -11.83 -20.89
CA PRO A 98 15.06 -11.46 -20.48
C PRO A 98 15.05 -11.14 -18.98
N VAL A 99 14.62 -9.94 -18.64
CA VAL A 99 14.50 -9.47 -17.26
C VAL A 99 13.02 -9.34 -16.93
N ARG A 100 12.58 -10.04 -15.88
CA ARG A 100 11.24 -9.88 -15.31
C ARG A 100 11.29 -8.99 -14.08
N ILE A 101 10.28 -8.15 -13.94
CA ILE A 101 10.16 -7.19 -12.84
C ILE A 101 9.07 -7.68 -11.91
N TYR A 102 9.37 -7.62 -10.62
CA TYR A 102 8.49 -8.05 -9.56
C TYR A 102 8.38 -6.97 -8.50
N GLN A 103 7.21 -6.94 -7.87
CA GLN A 103 6.95 -6.14 -6.69
C GLN A 103 6.85 -7.09 -5.49
N VAL A 104 7.74 -6.87 -4.53
CA VAL A 104 7.85 -7.65 -3.30
C VAL A 104 7.20 -6.86 -2.17
N PHE A 105 6.27 -7.49 -1.48
CA PHE A 105 5.61 -6.94 -0.29
C PHE A 105 6.08 -7.73 0.94
N PHE A 106 6.53 -7.01 1.96
CA PHE A 106 6.89 -7.57 3.26
C PHE A 106 5.93 -7.01 4.32
N TYR A 107 5.19 -7.89 4.97
CA TYR A 107 4.23 -7.51 6.00
C TYR A 107 4.90 -7.54 7.37
N LEU A 108 5.00 -6.38 8.03
CA LEU A 108 5.64 -6.26 9.34
C LEU A 108 4.84 -6.93 10.47
N GLU A 109 3.55 -7.19 10.24
CA GLU A 109 2.64 -7.80 11.21
C GLU A 109 3.06 -9.23 11.57
N ASP A 110 3.40 -10.02 10.56
CA ASP A 110 3.60 -11.47 10.66
C ASP A 110 4.89 -11.95 9.98
N ASN A 111 5.71 -11.02 9.48
CA ASN A 111 6.93 -11.29 8.71
C ASN A 111 6.68 -12.19 7.49
N THR A 112 5.54 -12.01 6.84
CA THR A 112 5.21 -12.71 5.59
C THR A 112 5.64 -11.91 4.37
N VAL A 113 5.90 -12.63 3.27
CA VAL A 113 6.32 -12.09 1.99
C VAL A 113 5.31 -12.47 0.93
N GLU A 114 4.93 -11.51 0.10
CA GLU A 114 4.13 -11.71 -1.11
C GLU A 114 4.90 -11.14 -2.32
N ILE A 115 4.89 -11.85 -3.45
CA ILE A 115 5.56 -11.40 -4.68
C ILE A 115 4.56 -11.41 -5.82
N THR A 116 4.47 -10.29 -6.51
CA THR A 116 3.62 -10.09 -7.68
C THR A 116 4.47 -9.69 -8.87
N GLU A 117 4.13 -10.18 -10.06
CA GLU A 117 4.81 -9.78 -11.29
C GLU A 117 4.27 -8.44 -11.77
N SER A 118 5.16 -7.49 -12.05
CA SER A 118 4.81 -6.17 -12.53
C SER A 118 4.68 -6.20 -14.06
N GLN A 119 3.47 -6.00 -14.58
CA GLN A 119 3.22 -5.93 -16.02
C GLN A 119 3.43 -4.51 -16.57
N ALA A 120 3.78 -4.43 -17.84
CA ALA A 120 3.80 -3.18 -18.57
C ALA A 120 2.50 -2.94 -19.34
N GLY A 121 1.80 -1.88 -18.94
CA GLY A 121 0.67 -1.36 -19.70
C GLY A 121 -0.69 -1.76 -19.14
N ASN A 122 -1.73 -1.26 -19.80
CA ASN A 122 -3.14 -1.43 -19.43
C ASN A 122 -3.68 -2.74 -20.03
N THR A 123 -3.04 -3.88 -19.74
CA THR A 123 -3.59 -5.18 -20.15
C THR A 123 -4.64 -5.64 -19.14
N GLU A 124 -5.80 -6.12 -19.60
CA GLU A 124 -6.82 -6.73 -18.73
C GLU A 124 -6.32 -8.00 -18.03
N TYR A 125 -5.21 -8.57 -18.51
CA TYR A 125 -4.56 -9.71 -17.89
C TYR A 125 -3.86 -9.32 -16.59
N VAL A 126 -4.37 -9.85 -15.48
CA VAL A 126 -3.72 -9.80 -14.18
C VAL A 126 -2.89 -11.09 -14.03
N PRO A 127 -1.55 -11.03 -14.03
CA PRO A 127 -0.74 -12.22 -13.84
C PRO A 127 -1.02 -12.82 -12.45
N PRO A 128 -0.94 -14.14 -12.30
CA PRO A 128 -1.05 -14.77 -11.01
C PRO A 128 0.06 -14.27 -10.07
N LYS A 129 -0.21 -14.32 -8.76
CA LYS A 129 0.83 -14.04 -7.75
C LYS A 129 2.00 -14.99 -7.96
N HIS A 130 3.20 -14.43 -8.05
CA HIS A 130 4.43 -15.22 -8.16
C HIS A 130 4.72 -15.97 -6.86
N LEU A 131 4.38 -15.34 -5.74
CA LEU A 131 4.43 -15.92 -4.42
C LEU A 131 3.24 -15.41 -3.61
N SER A 132 2.37 -16.31 -3.18
CA SER A 132 1.30 -15.98 -2.23
C SER A 132 1.88 -15.63 -0.86
N ARG A 133 1.21 -14.72 -0.13
CA ARG A 133 1.60 -14.27 1.21
C ARG A 133 1.90 -15.45 2.13
N GLN A 134 3.16 -15.62 2.48
CA GLN A 134 3.61 -16.65 3.42
C GLN A 134 4.97 -16.28 4.04
N ARG A 135 5.35 -16.97 5.12
CA ARG A 135 6.71 -16.85 5.67
C ARG A 135 7.66 -17.63 4.78
N VAL A 136 8.74 -16.98 4.37
CA VAL A 136 9.72 -17.56 3.44
C VAL A 136 10.94 -18.01 4.24
N PRO A 137 11.34 -19.30 4.16
CA PRO A 137 12.57 -19.78 4.78
C PRO A 137 13.80 -19.21 4.06
N ARG A 138 14.89 -19.00 4.80
CA ARG A 138 16.17 -18.57 4.21
C ARG A 138 16.76 -19.69 3.37
N ALA A 139 17.45 -19.32 2.30
CA ALA A 139 18.07 -20.29 1.39
C ALA A 139 19.15 -21.15 2.07
N ASN A 140 19.92 -20.57 3.00
CA ASN A 140 21.03 -21.27 3.67
C ASN A 140 20.58 -22.06 4.90
N ASP A 141 19.55 -21.57 5.62
CA ASP A 141 19.10 -22.13 6.88
C ASP A 141 17.56 -22.28 6.86
N PRO A 142 17.03 -23.46 6.49
CA PRO A 142 15.60 -23.69 6.33
C PRO A 142 14.78 -23.46 7.62
N ASP A 143 15.40 -23.61 8.79
CA ASP A 143 14.77 -23.38 10.10
C ASP A 143 14.58 -21.90 10.43
N THR A 144 15.18 -21.00 9.65
CA THR A 144 15.11 -19.55 9.88
C THR A 144 14.36 -18.87 8.74
N PHE A 145 13.51 -17.91 9.09
CA PHE A 145 12.73 -17.16 8.11
C PHE A 145 13.44 -15.88 7.67
N LEU A 146 13.06 -15.37 6.50
CA LEU A 146 13.47 -14.05 6.04
C LEU A 146 12.93 -12.98 6.99
N SER A 147 13.76 -11.97 7.20
CA SER A 147 13.46 -10.79 8.01
C SER A 147 13.65 -9.53 7.18
N VAL A 148 13.19 -8.39 7.70
CA VAL A 148 13.34 -7.07 7.08
C VAL A 148 14.81 -6.78 6.73
N TYR A 149 15.75 -7.27 7.54
CA TYR A 149 17.19 -7.09 7.35
C TYR A 149 17.72 -7.70 6.03
N ASP A 150 17.04 -8.71 5.50
CA ASP A 150 17.47 -9.38 4.27
C ASP A 150 17.08 -8.58 3.02
N PHE A 151 16.17 -7.60 3.16
CA PHE A 151 15.70 -6.75 2.06
C PHE A 151 16.44 -5.42 2.06
N THR A 152 17.56 -5.37 1.35
CA THR A 152 18.35 -4.13 1.16
C THR A 152 18.43 -3.78 -0.32
N VAL A 153 18.21 -2.50 -0.66
CA VAL A 153 18.37 -1.99 -2.03
C VAL A 153 19.81 -2.19 -2.52
N GLY A 154 19.98 -2.78 -3.69
CA GLY A 154 21.26 -3.11 -4.32
C GLY A 154 21.83 -4.48 -3.91
N LYS A 155 21.15 -5.23 -3.04
CA LYS A 155 21.55 -6.59 -2.67
C LYS A 155 20.57 -7.63 -3.22
N PRO A 156 21.07 -8.81 -3.64
CA PRO A 156 20.21 -9.91 -4.03
C PRO A 156 19.60 -10.62 -2.81
N VAL A 157 18.35 -11.04 -2.94
CA VAL A 157 17.66 -11.93 -1.99
C VAL A 157 17.26 -13.21 -2.72
N ILE A 158 17.59 -14.36 -2.13
CA ILE A 158 17.27 -15.68 -2.70
C ILE A 158 15.97 -16.16 -2.08
N ILE A 159 14.96 -16.38 -2.92
CA ILE A 159 13.63 -16.85 -2.53
C ILE A 159 13.31 -18.09 -3.36
N TYR A 160 13.13 -19.25 -2.72
CA TYR A 160 12.84 -20.54 -3.37
C TYR A 160 13.74 -20.84 -4.59
N GLY A 161 15.05 -20.59 -4.45
CA GLY A 161 16.05 -20.86 -5.49
C GLY A 161 16.13 -19.79 -6.60
N ARG A 162 15.32 -18.73 -6.54
CA ARG A 162 15.39 -17.58 -7.47
C ARG A 162 16.07 -16.39 -6.82
N GLN A 163 16.99 -15.76 -7.55
CA GLN A 163 17.72 -14.59 -7.10
C GLN A 163 17.00 -13.30 -7.51
N HIS A 164 16.32 -12.66 -6.57
CA HIS A 164 15.67 -11.37 -6.77
C HIS A 164 16.64 -10.24 -6.46
N MET A 165 16.95 -9.40 -7.43
CA MET A 165 17.76 -8.20 -7.21
C MET A 165 16.86 -7.03 -6.81
N ILE A 166 17.00 -6.53 -5.57
CA ILE A 166 16.22 -5.38 -5.12
C ILE A 166 16.83 -4.09 -5.68
N TYR A 167 16.09 -3.33 -6.46
CA TYR A 167 16.59 -2.10 -7.10
C TYR A 167 15.97 -0.82 -6.53
N SER A 168 14.75 -0.89 -6.01
CA SER A 168 14.07 0.27 -5.44
C SER A 168 13.16 -0.11 -4.28
N CYS A 169 12.75 0.89 -3.50
CA CYS A 169 11.76 0.75 -2.45
C CYS A 169 10.84 1.98 -2.47
N ASP A 170 9.61 1.82 -1.99
CA ASP A 170 8.68 2.95 -1.88
C ASP A 170 9.15 3.99 -0.85
N LEU A 171 8.64 5.22 -0.94
CA LEU A 171 8.96 6.31 -0.01
C LEU A 171 8.54 5.97 1.43
N TYR A 172 7.37 5.35 1.61
CA TYR A 172 6.95 4.88 2.92
C TYR A 172 7.93 3.86 3.49
N THR A 173 8.33 2.91 2.65
CA THR A 173 9.28 1.84 3.00
C THR A 173 10.62 2.42 3.40
N ARG A 174 11.15 3.36 2.60
CA ARG A 174 12.39 4.08 2.91
C ARG A 174 12.32 4.77 4.26
N ASN A 175 11.26 5.54 4.51
CA ASN A 175 11.11 6.28 5.77
C ASN A 175 10.97 5.34 6.98
N THR A 176 10.23 4.24 6.84
CA THR A 176 10.05 3.24 7.89
C THR A 176 11.35 2.51 8.20
N LEU A 177 12.12 2.12 7.18
CA LEU A 177 13.45 1.53 7.35
C LEU A 177 14.43 2.50 8.02
N THR A 178 14.45 3.76 7.61
CA THR A 178 15.29 4.79 8.26
C THR A 178 14.93 4.97 9.74
N LYS A 179 13.63 4.96 10.08
CA LYS A 179 13.15 5.01 11.48
C LYS A 179 13.57 3.79 12.29
N MET A 180 13.65 2.62 11.66
CA MET A 180 14.16 1.39 12.26
C MET A 180 15.70 1.36 12.37
N GLY A 181 16.40 2.40 11.90
CA GLY A 181 17.86 2.53 11.97
C GLY A 181 18.61 1.98 10.74
N PHE A 182 17.91 1.66 9.66
CA PHE A 182 18.56 1.19 8.42
C PHE A 182 19.03 2.33 7.54
N VAL A 183 20.21 2.15 6.93
CA VAL A 183 20.70 3.03 5.86
C VAL A 183 20.23 2.45 4.52
N VAL A 184 19.24 3.10 3.91
CA VAL A 184 18.67 2.67 2.62
C VAL A 184 19.40 3.32 1.46
N ALA A 185 20.04 2.52 0.61
CA ALA A 185 20.70 2.99 -0.60
C ALA A 185 19.74 3.75 -1.56
N PRO A 186 20.27 4.63 -2.43
CA PRO A 186 19.46 5.25 -3.47
C PRO A 186 18.90 4.19 -4.43
N ALA A 187 17.77 4.52 -5.08
CA ALA A 187 17.18 3.63 -6.08
C ALA A 187 18.13 3.46 -7.28
N GLN A 188 18.26 2.23 -7.75
CA GLN A 188 19.03 1.87 -8.94
C GLN A 188 18.09 1.69 -10.12
N GLU A 189 18.57 1.97 -11.33
CA GLU A 189 17.80 1.65 -12.53
C GLU A 189 17.90 0.14 -12.81
N PRO A 190 16.79 -0.60 -12.96
CA PRO A 190 16.87 -1.98 -13.40
C PRO A 190 17.41 -2.04 -14.83
N PRO A 191 18.08 -3.14 -15.22
CA PRO A 191 18.44 -3.37 -16.61
C PRO A 191 17.22 -3.27 -17.52
N TYR A 192 17.41 -2.67 -18.70
CA TYR A 192 16.33 -2.29 -19.59
C TYR A 192 15.57 -3.52 -20.12
N SER A 193 14.36 -3.75 -19.60
CA SER A 193 13.46 -4.80 -20.09
C SER A 193 12.50 -4.25 -21.16
N GLN A 194 12.08 -5.11 -22.10
CA GLN A 194 11.07 -4.77 -23.13
C GLN A 194 9.76 -4.27 -22.50
N ILE A 195 9.45 -4.75 -21.30
CA ILE A 195 8.31 -4.36 -20.46
C ILE A 195 8.47 -2.89 -20.02
N MET A 196 9.64 -2.47 -19.51
CA MET A 196 9.86 -1.06 -19.15
C MET A 196 9.83 -0.11 -20.34
N ALA A 197 10.27 -0.56 -21.51
CA ALA A 197 10.19 0.22 -22.76
C ALA A 197 8.73 0.57 -23.11
N ALA A 198 7.86 -0.45 -23.14
CA ALA A 198 6.47 -0.30 -23.51
C ALA A 198 5.69 0.57 -22.52
N SER A 199 5.92 0.40 -21.20
CA SER A 199 5.23 1.18 -20.17
C SER A 199 5.66 2.66 -20.13
N LYS A 200 6.93 2.97 -20.44
CA LYS A 200 7.42 4.35 -20.49
C LYS A 200 6.85 5.10 -21.70
N LEU A 201 6.75 4.43 -22.84
CA LEU A 201 6.14 4.98 -24.06
C LEU A 201 4.64 5.27 -23.85
N SER A 202 3.89 4.32 -23.26
CA SER A 202 2.45 4.51 -23.04
C SER A 202 2.14 5.64 -22.05
N LYS A 203 2.91 5.77 -20.96
CA LYS A 203 2.75 6.87 -19.99
C LYS A 203 3.04 8.24 -20.59
N MET A 204 4.00 8.34 -21.50
CA MET A 204 4.30 9.59 -22.21
C MET A 204 3.16 9.98 -23.16
N ASP A 205 2.62 9.00 -23.89
CA ASP A 205 1.48 9.21 -24.79
C ASP A 205 0.22 9.66 -24.04
N GLU A 206 -0.10 9.04 -22.90
CA GLU A 206 -1.24 9.47 -22.08
C GLU A 206 -1.04 10.88 -21.51
N LYS A 207 0.18 11.22 -21.08
CA LYS A 207 0.46 12.54 -20.51
C LYS A 207 0.36 13.64 -21.59
N LEU A 208 0.80 13.37 -22.82
CA LEU A 208 0.59 14.28 -23.95
C LEU A 208 -0.89 14.46 -24.28
N LYS A 209 -1.67 13.37 -24.32
CA LYS A 209 -3.11 13.40 -24.63
C LYS A 209 -3.93 14.23 -23.63
N ARG A 210 -3.52 14.29 -22.36
CA ARG A 210 -4.22 15.09 -21.32
C ARG A 210 -4.01 16.60 -21.48
N HIS A 211 -2.92 17.04 -22.10
CA HIS A 211 -2.61 18.46 -22.25
C HIS A 211 -3.13 19.07 -23.56
N PHE A 212 -3.31 18.26 -24.60
CA PHE A 212 -3.94 18.69 -25.85
C PHE A 212 -5.39 18.24 -25.88
N ASN A 213 -6.26 19.01 -25.21
CA ASN A 213 -7.70 18.86 -25.37
C ASN A 213 -8.09 19.30 -26.80
N THR A 214 -8.07 18.35 -27.72
CA THR A 214 -8.30 18.53 -29.17
C THR A 214 -9.77 18.83 -29.51
N ASP A 215 -10.66 18.82 -28.52
CA ASP A 215 -12.10 19.00 -28.70
C ASP A 215 -12.53 20.45 -28.99
N GLY A 216 -11.58 21.39 -29.11
CA GLY A 216 -11.88 22.81 -29.36
C GLY A 216 -12.70 23.47 -28.24
N HIS A 217 -12.88 22.78 -27.10
CA HIS A 217 -13.66 23.26 -25.95
C HIS A 217 -13.10 24.56 -25.40
N PHE A 218 -11.76 24.65 -25.29
CA PHE A 218 -11.10 25.86 -24.82
C PHE A 218 -11.22 27.02 -25.80
N ALA A 219 -11.17 26.76 -27.12
CA ALA A 219 -11.38 27.78 -28.14
C ALA A 219 -12.82 28.32 -28.11
N ARG A 220 -13.82 27.43 -27.98
CA ARG A 220 -15.24 27.82 -27.84
C ARG A 220 -15.49 28.60 -26.54
N PHE A 221 -14.85 28.18 -25.44
CA PHE A 221 -14.91 28.93 -24.18
C PHE A 221 -14.37 30.35 -24.38
N LEU A 222 -13.17 30.53 -24.92
CA LEU A 222 -12.58 31.86 -25.14
C LEU A 222 -13.42 32.77 -26.04
N GLN A 223 -14.07 32.21 -27.06
CA GLN A 223 -14.86 32.98 -28.02
C GLN A 223 -16.21 33.45 -27.46
N TYR A 224 -16.84 32.61 -26.63
CA TYR A 224 -18.23 32.79 -26.19
C TYR A 224 -18.39 32.95 -24.68
N ASP A 225 -17.29 33.15 -23.94
CA ASP A 225 -17.35 33.37 -22.50
C ASP A 225 -18.24 34.58 -22.18
N GLY A 226 -19.10 34.43 -21.16
CA GLY A 226 -20.12 35.42 -20.80
C GLY A 226 -21.32 35.54 -21.75
N GLN A 227 -21.33 34.88 -22.92
CA GLN A 227 -22.48 34.94 -23.84
C GLN A 227 -23.53 33.87 -23.50
N VAL A 228 -24.74 34.33 -23.15
CA VAL A 228 -25.86 33.47 -22.77
C VAL A 228 -27.10 33.84 -23.57
N LEU A 229 -27.65 32.87 -24.31
CA LEU A 229 -28.93 33.05 -24.99
C LEU A 229 -30.07 32.81 -24.00
N ARG A 230 -31.01 33.75 -23.96
CA ARG A 230 -32.14 33.74 -23.03
C ARG A 230 -33.46 33.68 -23.80
N PHE A 231 -34.23 32.62 -23.58
CA PHE A 231 -35.54 32.42 -24.21
C PHE A 231 -36.63 32.36 -23.14
N ASN A 232 -37.73 33.06 -23.37
CA ASN A 232 -38.95 32.87 -22.58
C ASN A 232 -39.73 31.71 -23.21
N ALA A 233 -40.07 30.71 -22.41
CA ALA A 233 -40.83 29.54 -22.83
C ALA A 233 -42.07 29.40 -21.96
N VAL A 234 -43.11 28.76 -22.50
CA VAL A 234 -44.33 28.42 -21.75
C VAL A 234 -44.54 26.93 -21.87
N TRP A 235 -44.68 26.27 -20.72
CA TRP A 235 -45.02 24.86 -20.64
C TRP A 235 -46.44 24.72 -20.12
N ASN A 236 -47.34 24.24 -20.99
CA ASN A 236 -48.75 24.07 -20.69
C ASN A 236 -49.01 22.64 -20.18
N ASP A 237 -49.15 22.48 -18.86
CA ASP A 237 -49.44 21.20 -18.20
C ASP A 237 -50.92 21.05 -17.80
N LYS A 238 -51.84 21.85 -18.37
CA LYS A 238 -53.28 21.86 -17.99
C LYS A 238 -54.02 20.51 -18.19
N LYS A 239 -53.40 19.54 -18.87
CA LYS A 239 -53.98 18.20 -19.07
C LYS A 239 -53.71 17.25 -17.89
N SER A 240 -52.77 17.59 -17.01
CA SER A 240 -52.46 16.83 -15.80
C SER A 240 -53.47 17.18 -14.69
N MET A 241 -53.83 16.22 -13.84
CA MET A 241 -54.87 16.40 -12.81
C MET A 241 -54.60 17.53 -11.81
N PHE A 242 -53.34 17.97 -11.68
CA PHE A 242 -52.93 19.11 -10.86
C PHE A 242 -51.99 20.05 -11.63
N GLY A 243 -52.07 20.06 -12.97
CA GLY A 243 -51.12 20.78 -13.80
C GLY A 243 -51.51 22.23 -14.05
N ASP A 244 -50.49 23.10 -14.00
CA ASP A 244 -50.62 24.54 -14.25
C ASP A 244 -49.89 24.94 -15.55
N GLU A 245 -50.10 26.18 -15.98
CA GLU A 245 -49.26 26.80 -17.00
C GLU A 245 -47.99 27.38 -16.38
N HIS A 246 -46.84 26.83 -16.75
CA HIS A 246 -45.54 27.26 -16.26
C HIS A 246 -44.86 28.19 -17.25
N THR A 247 -44.63 29.43 -16.86
CA THR A 247 -43.71 30.31 -17.60
C THR A 247 -42.27 29.99 -17.19
N LEU A 248 -41.43 29.64 -18.15
CA LEU A 248 -40.05 29.22 -17.97
C LEU A 248 -39.08 30.19 -18.64
N LEU A 249 -37.89 30.29 -18.09
CA LEU A 249 -36.76 31.01 -18.66
C LEU A 249 -35.65 30.01 -18.98
N VAL A 250 -35.38 29.84 -20.26
CA VAL A 250 -34.33 28.94 -20.75
C VAL A 250 -33.07 29.75 -21.01
N ARG A 251 -31.97 29.38 -20.36
CA ARG A 251 -30.63 29.94 -20.59
C ARG A 251 -29.77 28.91 -21.27
N PHE A 252 -29.18 29.27 -22.42
CA PHE A 252 -28.24 28.43 -23.16
C PHE A 252 -26.87 29.08 -23.18
N TYR A 253 -25.87 28.38 -22.64
CA TYR A 253 -24.50 28.84 -22.51
C TYR A 253 -23.69 28.41 -23.74
N LEU A 254 -23.22 29.39 -24.52
CA LEU A 254 -22.52 29.12 -25.78
C LEU A 254 -21.10 28.56 -25.56
N SER A 255 -20.48 28.87 -24.42
CA SER A 255 -19.12 28.46 -24.08
C SER A 255 -18.97 26.95 -23.92
N ASP A 256 -19.95 26.26 -23.33
CA ASP A 256 -19.88 24.82 -23.02
C ASP A 256 -21.05 23.98 -23.58
N GLY A 257 -22.03 24.64 -24.22
CA GLY A 257 -23.22 24.03 -24.79
C GLY A 257 -24.21 23.50 -23.75
N THR A 258 -24.17 24.02 -22.52
CA THR A 258 -25.09 23.63 -21.44
C THR A 258 -26.34 24.50 -21.41
N LEU A 259 -27.40 23.97 -20.78
CA LEU A 259 -28.68 24.63 -20.66
C LEU A 259 -29.14 24.63 -19.20
N GLU A 260 -29.71 25.75 -18.76
CA GLU A 260 -30.31 25.93 -17.44
C GLU A 260 -31.76 26.42 -17.63
N ILE A 261 -32.71 25.81 -16.92
CA ILE A 261 -34.12 26.20 -16.98
C ILE A 261 -34.54 26.73 -15.62
N LEU A 262 -35.03 27.97 -15.60
CA LEU A 262 -35.59 28.61 -14.42
C LEU A 262 -37.10 28.74 -14.57
N ARG A 263 -37.84 28.63 -13.47
CA ARG A 263 -39.26 28.97 -13.47
C ARG A 263 -39.41 30.47 -13.22
N LYS A 264 -40.24 31.14 -14.01
CA LYS A 264 -40.60 32.54 -13.80
C LYS A 264 -41.87 32.56 -12.96
N GLU A 265 -41.72 32.47 -11.64
CA GLU A 265 -42.86 32.45 -10.72
C GLU A 265 -43.46 33.86 -10.55
N PRO A 266 -44.80 34.00 -10.56
CA PRO A 266 -45.47 35.17 -10.01
C PRO A 266 -45.22 35.21 -8.50
N GLN A 267 -44.87 36.38 -7.97
CA GLN A 267 -44.38 36.59 -6.59
C GLN A 267 -45.33 36.14 -5.46
N LEU A 268 -46.54 35.68 -5.78
CA LEU A 268 -47.63 35.42 -4.82
C LEU A 268 -48.06 33.95 -4.71
N ASN A 269 -47.38 33.02 -5.39
CA ASN A 269 -47.90 31.65 -5.56
C ASN A 269 -47.44 30.63 -4.49
N GLY A 270 -46.79 31.07 -3.40
CA GLY A 270 -46.39 30.19 -2.29
C GLY A 270 -45.42 29.05 -2.65
N ARG A 271 -44.83 29.07 -3.85
CA ARG A 271 -43.82 28.11 -4.33
C ARG A 271 -42.41 28.64 -4.02
N ASP A 272 -41.48 27.72 -3.76
CA ASP A 272 -40.09 28.03 -3.37
C ASP A 272 -39.32 28.73 -4.51
N MET A 273 -39.04 30.02 -4.31
CA MET A 273 -38.54 30.96 -5.34
C MET A 273 -37.11 30.67 -5.83
N TRP A 274 -36.34 29.81 -5.16
CA TRP A 274 -34.88 29.77 -5.31
C TRP A 274 -34.31 28.52 -5.98
N ARG A 275 -35.16 27.62 -6.52
CA ARG A 275 -34.67 26.39 -7.18
C ARG A 275 -34.81 26.45 -8.70
N PRO A 276 -33.72 26.22 -9.46
CA PRO A 276 -33.82 26.07 -10.91
C PRO A 276 -34.70 24.86 -11.23
N PHE A 277 -35.57 25.00 -12.23
CA PHE A 277 -36.39 23.90 -12.74
C PHE A 277 -35.52 22.78 -13.31
N ILE A 278 -34.44 23.14 -14.01
CA ILE A 278 -33.36 22.24 -14.40
C ILE A 278 -32.01 22.93 -14.12
N LYS A 279 -31.15 22.28 -13.33
CA LYS A 279 -29.78 22.74 -13.08
C LYS A 279 -28.97 22.72 -14.38
N ARG A 280 -28.01 23.64 -14.51
CA ARG A 280 -27.11 23.74 -15.68
C ARG A 280 -26.50 22.38 -16.03
N ALA A 281 -26.87 21.84 -17.18
CA ALA A 281 -26.40 20.55 -17.67
C ALA A 281 -26.50 20.47 -19.21
N ARG A 282 -25.83 19.48 -19.81
CA ARG A 282 -26.06 19.14 -21.22
C ARG A 282 -27.32 18.28 -21.32
N ILE A 283 -28.33 18.79 -22.02
CA ILE A 283 -29.61 18.10 -22.17
C ILE A 283 -29.62 17.35 -23.51
N PRO A 284 -29.91 16.03 -23.52
CA PRO A 284 -30.02 15.27 -24.75
C PRO A 284 -31.24 15.71 -25.56
N LYS A 285 -31.06 15.91 -26.87
CA LYS A 285 -32.16 16.29 -27.79
C LYS A 285 -33.13 15.14 -28.06
N VAL A 286 -32.67 13.90 -27.96
CA VAL A 286 -33.45 12.70 -28.25
C VAL A 286 -33.45 11.83 -27.00
N ARG A 287 -34.64 11.38 -26.60
CA ARG A 287 -34.78 10.37 -25.54
C ARG A 287 -34.15 9.07 -26.06
N LYS A 288 -33.11 8.56 -25.39
CA LYS A 288 -32.57 7.23 -25.73
C LYS A 288 -33.73 6.24 -25.59
N ALA A 289 -34.10 5.57 -26.69
CA ALA A 289 -35.11 4.53 -26.65
C ALA A 289 -34.63 3.45 -25.68
N GLU A 290 -35.51 3.01 -24.79
CA GLU A 290 -35.22 1.92 -23.86
C GLU A 290 -34.99 0.67 -24.70
N THR A 291 -33.75 0.19 -24.74
CA THR A 291 -33.42 -1.11 -25.32
C THR A 291 -34.11 -2.17 -24.46
N SER A 292 -35.25 -2.67 -24.92
CA SER A 292 -35.96 -3.78 -24.27
C SER A 292 -35.02 -4.99 -24.21
N PHE A 293 -34.62 -5.36 -23.00
CA PHE A 293 -33.83 -6.55 -22.71
C PHE A 293 -34.74 -7.76 -22.95
N VAL A 294 -34.68 -8.36 -24.14
CA VAL A 294 -35.36 -9.63 -24.42
C VAL A 294 -34.50 -10.74 -23.80
N MET A 295 -34.89 -11.22 -22.61
CA MET A 295 -34.40 -12.50 -22.11
C MET A 295 -34.93 -13.61 -23.02
N SER A 296 -34.06 -14.16 -23.87
CA SER A 296 -34.32 -15.42 -24.55
C SER A 296 -34.14 -16.55 -23.55
N ALA A 297 -35.24 -17.03 -22.96
CA ALA A 297 -35.26 -18.34 -22.30
C ALA A 297 -35.14 -19.43 -23.38
N LYS A 298 -34.01 -20.13 -23.40
CA LYS A 298 -33.90 -21.41 -24.10
C LYS A 298 -34.62 -22.46 -23.27
N GLY A 299 -35.69 -23.03 -23.82
CA GLY A 299 -36.19 -24.36 -23.50
C GLY A 299 -35.67 -25.35 -24.53
#